data_AF-A0A3A1V1G3-F1
#
_entry.id   AF-A0A3A1V1G3-F1
#
_cell.length_a   1.000
_cell.length_b   1.000
_cell.length_c   1.000
_cell.angle_alpha   90.00
_cell.angle_beta   90.00
_cell.angle_gamma   90.00
#
_symmetry.space_group_name_H-M   'P 1'
#
loop_
_entity.id
_entity.type
_entity.pdbx_description
1 polymer ?
#
loop_
_entity_poly.entity_id
_entity_poly.type
_entity_poly.pdbx_seq_one_letter_code
_entity_poly.pdbx_strand_id
1 'polypeptide(L)'
;MRRRFVIEAVMVATYGHLLVPSRPVDYVVPYSSIAELYDMRDGSDPVMDNPDDDGHVKMKINELIQFFEDSLNRKKIEKALQVPWRESAPLLLDENIQFTVVNAIDNAQYGERFDPIETELLLTGMKLNIPLLSDQFEFQDKLIDAEVPVQVYDIEDFEFAVEEGISSVDLEI
;
A
#
# COMPACT_ATOMS: atom_id res chain seq x y z
N MET A 1 -1.72 -9.03 17.74
CA MET A 1 -0.71 -8.88 16.67
C MET A 1 -1.38 -8.08 15.55
N ARG A 2 -0.76 -7.02 15.04
CA ARG A 2 -1.34 -6.24 13.93
C ARG A 2 -1.20 -7.05 12.63
N ARG A 3 -2.23 -7.06 11.78
CA ARG A 3 -2.13 -7.63 10.43
C ARG A 3 -1.37 -6.65 9.54
N ARG A 4 -0.53 -7.15 8.64
CA ARG A 4 0.31 -6.31 7.77
C ARG A 4 -0.05 -6.59 6.32
N PHE A 5 -0.22 -5.55 5.52
CA PHE A 5 -0.47 -5.65 4.08
C PHE A 5 0.44 -4.65 3.36
N VAL A 6 1.03 -5.04 2.24
CA VAL A 6 1.57 -4.06 1.30
C VAL A 6 0.41 -3.50 0.49
N ILE A 7 0.38 -2.18 0.34
CA ILE A 7 -0.68 -1.51 -0.41
C ILE A 7 -0.12 -0.23 -1.05
N GLU A 8 -0.70 0.17 -2.16
CA GLU A 8 -0.55 1.52 -2.69
C GLU A 8 -1.22 2.55 -1.77
N ALA A 9 -0.61 3.73 -1.65
CA ALA A 9 -1.10 4.78 -0.78
C ALA A 9 -2.48 5.29 -1.21
N VAL A 10 -2.74 5.37 -2.53
CA VAL A 10 -4.01 5.86 -3.10
C VAL A 10 -5.19 4.98 -2.70
N MET A 11 -4.98 3.68 -2.55
CA MET A 11 -6.02 2.71 -2.21
C MET A 11 -6.66 3.01 -0.85
N VAL A 12 -5.86 3.46 0.12
CA VAL A 12 -6.37 3.85 1.44
C VAL A 12 -7.23 5.12 1.36
N ALA A 13 -6.97 6.00 0.38
CA ALA A 13 -7.79 7.18 0.11
C ALA A 13 -9.11 6.81 -0.60
N THR A 14 -9.05 5.83 -1.50
CA THR A 14 -10.18 5.40 -2.33
C THR A 14 -11.19 4.57 -1.53
N TYR A 15 -10.70 3.64 -0.70
CA TYR A 15 -11.54 2.65 -0.04
C TYR A 15 -11.75 2.95 1.44
N GLY A 16 -12.87 3.61 1.76
CA GLY A 16 -13.19 4.03 3.13
C GLY A 16 -13.27 2.89 4.15
N HIS A 17 -13.57 1.65 3.74
CA HIS A 17 -13.59 0.51 4.66
C HIS A 17 -12.17 0.13 5.15
N LEU A 18 -11.12 0.43 4.39
CA LEU A 18 -9.73 0.29 4.84
C LEU A 18 -9.40 1.23 6.02
N LEU A 19 -10.22 2.27 6.23
CA LEU A 19 -10.10 3.20 7.35
C LEU A 19 -10.86 2.75 8.61
N VAL A 20 -11.58 1.62 8.56
CA VAL A 20 -12.36 1.10 9.70
C VAL A 20 -12.23 -0.42 9.85
N PRO A 21 -10.99 -0.97 9.90
CA PRO A 21 -10.81 -2.41 9.93
C PRO A 21 -11.31 -3.03 11.23
N SER A 22 -11.83 -4.26 11.15
CA SER A 22 -12.28 -5.06 12.32
C SER A 22 -11.18 -5.39 13.32
N ARG A 23 -9.91 -5.33 12.92
CA ARG A 23 -8.73 -5.55 13.77
C ARG A 23 -7.62 -4.55 13.46
N PRO A 24 -6.63 -4.38 14.36
CA PRO A 24 -5.50 -3.52 14.09
C PRO A 24 -4.69 -3.94 12.84
N VAL A 25 -4.49 -3.01 11.91
CA VAL A 25 -3.76 -3.17 10.65
C VAL A 25 -2.53 -2.24 10.61
N ASP A 26 -1.49 -2.70 9.92
CA ASP A 26 -0.30 -1.95 9.53
C ASP A 26 -0.19 -1.98 8.00
N TYR A 27 -0.48 -0.84 7.37
CA TYR A 27 -0.31 -0.67 5.93
C TYR A 27 1.16 -0.37 5.63
N VAL A 28 1.81 -1.30 4.94
CA VAL A 28 3.21 -1.18 4.53
C VAL A 28 3.25 -0.58 3.13
N VAL A 29 3.77 0.63 3.01
CA VAL A 29 3.61 1.43 1.79
C VAL A 29 5.00 1.79 1.24
N PRO A 30 5.32 1.40 -0.01
CA PRO A 30 6.49 1.93 -0.70
C PRO A 30 6.43 3.45 -0.81
N TYR A 31 7.56 4.13 -0.60
CA TYR A 31 7.59 5.59 -0.62
C TYR A 31 7.19 6.19 -1.98
N SER A 32 7.50 5.51 -3.08
CA SER A 32 7.10 5.92 -4.43
C SER A 32 5.59 6.08 -4.57
N SER A 33 4.80 5.18 -4.01
CA SER A 33 3.34 5.26 -4.02
C SER A 33 2.81 6.44 -3.18
N ILE A 34 3.54 6.85 -2.14
CA ILE A 34 3.23 8.11 -1.43
C ILE A 34 3.53 9.31 -2.32
N ALA A 35 4.59 9.27 -3.14
CA ALA A 35 4.92 10.34 -4.08
C ALA A 35 3.80 10.52 -5.14
N GLU A 36 3.18 9.43 -5.60
CA GLU A 36 2.06 9.49 -6.54
C GLU A 36 0.85 10.26 -6.02
N LEU A 37 0.61 10.26 -4.69
CA LEU A 37 -0.45 11.07 -4.10
C LEU A 37 -0.27 12.56 -4.41
N TYR A 38 0.97 13.04 -4.42
CA TYR A 38 1.27 14.44 -4.74
C TYR A 38 1.02 14.71 -6.22
N ASP A 39 1.39 13.78 -7.09
CA ASP A 39 1.15 13.89 -8.53
C ASP A 39 -0.36 13.92 -8.83
N MET A 40 -1.15 13.08 -8.15
CA MET A 40 -2.62 13.06 -8.25
C MET A 40 -3.27 14.34 -7.71
N ARG A 41 -2.75 14.91 -6.62
CA ARG A 41 -3.25 16.18 -6.06
C ARG A 41 -3.03 17.34 -7.03
N ASP A 42 -1.86 17.39 -7.66
CA ASP A 42 -1.44 18.50 -8.52
C ASP A 42 -1.86 18.31 -9.99
N GLY A 43 -2.23 17.08 -10.37
CA GLY A 43 -2.71 16.71 -11.70
C GLY A 43 -4.16 17.11 -12.00
N SER A 44 -4.47 17.22 -13.29
CA SER A 44 -5.83 17.51 -13.78
C SER A 44 -6.67 16.26 -14.04
N ASP A 45 -6.04 15.09 -14.05
CA ASP A 45 -6.71 13.84 -14.41
C ASP A 45 -7.64 13.39 -13.26
N PRO A 46 -8.81 12.80 -13.60
CA PRO A 46 -9.67 12.19 -12.60
C PRO A 46 -9.00 10.94 -12.01
N VAL A 47 -9.12 10.76 -10.70
CA VAL A 47 -8.78 9.52 -9.98
C VAL A 47 -9.93 8.53 -10.11
N MET A 48 -11.18 9.02 -10.11
CA MET A 48 -12.39 8.21 -10.28
C MET A 48 -13.20 8.68 -11.48
N ASP A 49 -13.88 7.76 -12.17
CA ASP A 49 -14.74 8.09 -13.33
C ASP A 49 -15.94 8.97 -12.94
N ASN A 50 -16.50 8.73 -11.75
CA ASN A 50 -17.60 9.53 -11.23
C ASN A 50 -17.05 10.83 -10.60
N PRO A 51 -17.51 12.02 -11.04
CA PRO A 51 -17.01 13.30 -10.52
C PRO A 51 -17.22 13.55 -9.02
N ASP A 52 -18.32 13.04 -8.45
CA ASP A 52 -18.61 13.21 -7.02
C ASP A 52 -17.66 12.32 -6.19
N ASP A 53 -17.45 11.09 -6.64
CA ASP A 53 -16.49 10.16 -6.02
C ASP A 53 -15.05 10.67 -6.20
N ASP A 54 -14.69 11.21 -7.36
CA ASP A 54 -13.38 11.84 -7.63
C ASP A 54 -13.09 12.98 -6.65
N GLY A 55 -14.06 13.89 -6.46
CA GLY A 55 -13.94 14.98 -5.51
C GLY A 55 -13.78 14.50 -4.07
N HIS A 56 -14.48 13.43 -3.70
CA HIS A 56 -14.34 12.80 -2.39
C HIS A 56 -12.96 12.16 -2.18
N VAL A 57 -12.50 11.36 -3.15
CA VAL A 57 -11.20 10.69 -3.08
C VAL A 57 -10.06 11.71 -3.06
N LYS A 58 -10.12 12.77 -3.88
CA LYS A 58 -9.12 13.86 -3.85
C LYS A 58 -9.07 14.57 -2.50
N MET A 59 -10.18 14.72 -1.80
CA MET A 59 -10.18 15.23 -0.44
C MET A 59 -9.47 14.26 0.53
N LYS A 60 -9.69 12.96 0.39
CA LYS A 60 -8.99 11.92 1.20
C LYS A 60 -7.49 11.83 0.90
N ILE A 61 -7.10 11.98 -0.36
CA ILE A 61 -5.69 12.10 -0.76
C ILE A 61 -5.04 13.28 -0.03
N ASN A 62 -5.70 14.44 0.02
CA ASN A 62 -5.19 15.61 0.73
C ASN A 62 -5.07 15.38 2.25
N GLU A 63 -6.02 14.68 2.88
CA GLU A 63 -5.94 14.30 4.29
C GLU A 63 -4.72 13.39 4.55
N LEU A 64 -4.48 12.39 3.69
CA LEU A 64 -3.32 11.50 3.80
C LEU A 64 -1.99 12.24 3.59
N ILE A 65 -1.92 13.15 2.62
CA ILE A 65 -0.72 13.98 2.41
C ILE A 65 -0.42 14.78 3.67
N GLN A 66 -1.41 15.46 4.25
CA GLN A 66 -1.22 16.23 5.49
C GLN A 66 -0.75 15.33 6.63
N PHE A 67 -1.26 14.11 6.72
CA PHE A 67 -0.83 13.12 7.70
C PHE A 67 0.65 12.74 7.53
N PHE A 68 1.11 12.47 6.30
CA PHE A 68 2.50 12.14 6.03
C PHE A 68 3.45 13.35 6.21
N GLU A 69 2.96 14.57 5.95
CA GLU A 69 3.70 15.83 6.10
C GLU A 69 3.83 16.31 7.54
N ASP A 70 3.05 15.76 8.48
CA ASP A 70 3.21 16.08 9.90
C ASP A 70 4.69 15.93 10.31
N SER A 71 5.18 16.90 11.09
CA SER A 71 6.62 17.04 11.40
C SER A 71 7.24 15.76 11.95
N LEU A 72 6.51 15.01 12.78
CA LEU A 72 7.00 13.75 13.33
C LEU A 72 6.97 12.63 12.30
N ASN A 73 5.90 12.54 11.52
CA ASN A 73 5.74 11.51 10.49
C ASN A 73 6.77 11.70 9.36
N ARG A 74 6.88 12.93 8.83
CA ARG A 74 7.88 13.28 7.81
C ARG A 74 9.29 12.91 8.26
N LYS A 75 9.67 13.22 9.50
CA LYS A 75 10.99 12.88 10.04
C LYS A 75 11.24 11.36 10.13
N LYS A 76 10.20 10.57 10.43
CA LYS A 76 10.29 9.10 10.44
C LYS A 76 10.50 8.56 9.03
N ILE A 77 9.78 9.11 8.05
CA ILE A 77 9.89 8.77 6.63
C ILE A 77 11.29 9.13 6.11
N GLU A 78 11.74 10.37 6.27
CA GLU A 78 13.06 10.84 5.85
C GLU A 78 14.20 9.94 6.36
N LYS A 79 14.09 9.44 7.59
CA LYS A 79 15.06 8.51 8.17
C LYS A 79 15.05 7.14 7.50
N ALA A 80 13.88 6.67 7.06
CA ALA A 80 13.74 5.43 6.29
C ALA A 80 14.41 5.57 4.92
N LEU A 81 14.21 6.70 4.24
CA LEU A 81 14.73 6.96 2.89
C LEU A 81 16.28 6.99 2.79
N GLN A 82 16.98 7.07 3.91
CA GLN A 82 18.45 7.08 3.93
C GLN A 82 19.08 5.73 3.57
N VAL A 83 18.34 4.63 3.71
CA VAL A 83 18.87 3.28 3.51
C VAL A 83 17.87 2.46 2.68
N PRO A 84 18.31 1.77 1.62
CA PRO A 84 17.45 0.85 0.88
C PRO A 84 16.74 -0.14 1.79
N TRP A 85 15.47 -0.40 1.53
CA TRP A 85 14.62 -1.36 2.24
C TRP A 85 14.40 -1.08 3.72
N ARG A 86 14.75 0.11 4.19
CA ARG A 86 14.50 0.47 5.57
C ARG A 86 13.04 0.83 5.75
N GLU A 87 12.42 0.23 6.76
CA GLU A 87 11.10 0.58 7.26
C GLU A 87 11.19 1.83 8.16
N SER A 88 10.21 2.73 8.04
CA SER A 88 10.02 3.82 8.99
C SER A 88 9.60 3.28 10.35
N ALA A 89 9.71 4.12 11.39
CA ALA A 89 8.91 3.86 12.59
C ALA A 89 7.42 3.98 12.24
N PRO A 90 6.51 3.28 12.94
CA PRO A 90 5.07 3.36 12.67
C PRO A 90 4.53 4.79 12.73
N LEU A 91 3.71 5.12 11.73
CA LEU A 91 2.94 6.36 11.65
C LEU A 91 1.51 6.01 12.08
N LEU A 92 1.11 6.43 13.27
CA LEU A 92 -0.21 6.08 13.81
C LEU A 92 -1.26 7.01 13.20
N LEU A 93 -2.18 6.47 12.42
CA LEU A 93 -3.36 7.20 11.96
C LEU A 93 -4.41 7.24 13.08
N ASP A 94 -4.68 6.09 13.68
CA ASP A 94 -5.53 5.92 14.85
C ASP A 94 -5.13 4.67 15.67
N GLU A 95 -6.01 4.20 16.57
CA GLU A 95 -5.75 3.04 17.42
C GLU A 95 -5.61 1.73 16.62
N ASN A 96 -6.39 1.58 15.55
CA ASN A 96 -6.45 0.39 14.70
C ASN A 96 -5.55 0.50 13.47
N ILE A 97 -5.22 1.69 13.00
CA ILE A 97 -4.48 1.89 11.75
C ILE A 97 -3.15 2.55 12.01
N GLN A 98 -2.11 1.94 11.44
CA GLN A 98 -0.81 2.57 11.28
C GLN A 98 -0.26 2.35 9.88
N PHE A 99 0.67 3.22 9.48
CA PHE A 99 1.45 3.06 8.27
C PHE A 99 2.92 2.78 8.61
N THR A 100 3.54 1.92 7.82
CA THR A 100 4.99 1.71 7.81
C THR A 100 5.48 2.02 6.40
N VAL A 101 6.28 3.08 6.26
CA VAL A 101 6.80 3.49 4.94
C VAL A 101 8.11 2.77 4.67
N VAL A 102 8.25 2.19 3.48
CA VAL A 102 9.44 1.46 3.07
C VAL A 102 10.15 2.22 1.95
N ASN A 103 11.45 2.41 2.12
CA ASN A 103 12.32 2.83 1.01
C ASN A 103 12.59 1.64 0.08
N ALA A 104 11.55 1.16 -0.59
CA ALA A 104 11.67 0.10 -1.58
C ALA A 104 12.54 0.59 -2.74
N ILE A 105 13.33 -0.30 -3.32
CA ILE A 105 14.16 0.01 -4.47
C ILE A 105 13.94 -1.08 -5.50
N ASP A 106 13.52 -0.68 -6.70
CA ASP A 106 13.47 -1.56 -7.86
C ASP A 106 14.83 -2.23 -8.10
N ASN A 107 14.84 -3.56 -8.06
CA ASN A 107 16.04 -4.37 -8.27
C ASN A 107 16.12 -5.00 -9.67
N ALA A 108 15.31 -4.51 -10.62
CA ALA A 108 15.21 -4.92 -12.02
C ALA A 108 14.78 -6.38 -12.25
N GLN A 109 14.48 -7.17 -11.21
CA GLN A 109 14.06 -8.56 -11.38
C GLN A 109 12.71 -8.67 -12.11
N TYR A 110 11.83 -7.67 -11.94
CA TYR A 110 10.46 -7.68 -12.45
C TYR A 110 10.12 -6.48 -13.34
N GLY A 111 11.01 -5.50 -13.45
CA GLY A 111 10.76 -4.23 -14.16
C GLY A 111 10.56 -4.33 -15.68
N GLU A 112 10.66 -5.51 -16.29
CA GLU A 112 10.24 -5.73 -17.69
C GLU A 112 8.74 -6.03 -17.83
N ARG A 113 8.10 -6.54 -16.78
CA ARG A 113 6.68 -6.97 -16.79
C ARG A 113 5.78 -6.06 -15.96
N PHE A 114 6.34 -5.47 -14.94
CA PHE A 114 5.64 -4.63 -13.98
C PHE A 114 6.16 -3.21 -14.11
N ASP A 115 5.28 -2.23 -13.92
CA ASP A 115 5.74 -0.85 -13.81
C ASP A 115 6.55 -0.63 -12.50
N PRO A 116 7.20 0.53 -12.32
CA PRO A 116 8.01 0.78 -11.13
C PRO A 116 7.27 0.66 -9.80
N ILE A 117 5.99 1.06 -9.73
CA ILE A 117 5.19 1.00 -8.50
C ILE A 117 4.79 -0.43 -8.22
N GLU A 118 4.24 -1.13 -9.22
CA GLU A 118 3.92 -2.56 -9.16
C GLU A 118 5.14 -3.38 -8.71
N THR A 119 6.31 -3.07 -9.26
CA THR A 119 7.59 -3.72 -8.92
C THR A 119 7.97 -3.48 -7.45
N GLU A 120 7.83 -2.25 -6.94
CA GLU A 120 8.14 -1.95 -5.55
C GLU A 120 7.16 -2.59 -4.56
N LEU A 121 5.87 -2.68 -4.91
CA LEU A 121 4.86 -3.36 -4.11
C LEU A 121 5.19 -4.85 -3.97
N LEU A 122 5.35 -5.56 -5.08
CA LEU A 122 5.60 -7.01 -5.05
C LEU A 122 6.95 -7.34 -4.39
N LEU A 123 7.99 -6.54 -4.63
CA LEU A 123 9.29 -6.77 -3.99
C LEU A 123 9.21 -6.50 -2.49
N THR A 124 8.43 -5.53 -2.05
CA THR A 124 8.17 -5.28 -0.62
C THR A 124 7.46 -6.47 0.01
N GLY A 125 6.42 -7.00 -0.65
CA GLY A 125 5.67 -8.16 -0.18
C GLY A 125 6.54 -9.40 -0.04
N MET A 126 7.34 -9.69 -1.07
CA MET A 126 8.31 -10.80 -1.06
C MET A 126 9.37 -10.63 0.03
N LYS A 127 9.96 -9.44 0.16
CA LYS A 127 11.06 -9.20 1.10
C LYS A 127 10.62 -9.31 2.55
N LEU A 128 9.43 -8.81 2.86
CA LEU A 128 8.89 -8.78 4.23
C LEU A 128 8.01 -10.00 4.54
N ASN A 129 7.76 -10.87 3.54
CA ASN A 129 6.86 -12.01 3.63
C ASN A 129 5.47 -11.62 4.15
N ILE A 130 4.90 -10.59 3.51
CA ILE A 130 3.58 -10.04 3.82
C ILE A 130 2.75 -9.94 2.53
N PRO A 131 1.42 -10.11 2.63
CA PRO A 131 0.54 -10.14 1.46
C PRO A 131 0.37 -8.74 0.87
N LEU A 132 0.10 -8.71 -0.43
CA LEU A 132 -0.38 -7.53 -1.13
C LEU A 132 -1.89 -7.40 -0.95
N LEU A 133 -2.37 -6.16 -0.95
CA LEU A 133 -3.79 -5.82 -1.04
C LEU A 133 -3.97 -4.88 -2.23
N SER A 134 -4.83 -5.23 -3.18
CA SER A 134 -5.05 -4.43 -4.39
C SER A 134 -6.42 -4.72 -5.00
N ASP A 135 -7.01 -3.78 -5.73
CA ASP A 135 -8.19 -3.96 -6.59
C ASP A 135 -7.83 -4.03 -8.08
N GLN A 136 -6.55 -3.89 -8.43
CA GLN A 136 -6.10 -3.77 -9.80
C GLN A 136 -5.99 -5.16 -10.43
N PHE A 137 -7.06 -5.62 -11.08
CA PHE A 137 -7.11 -6.95 -11.70
C PHE A 137 -5.95 -7.20 -12.68
N GLU A 138 -5.52 -6.20 -13.45
CA GLU A 138 -4.38 -6.35 -14.36
C GLU A 138 -3.08 -6.64 -13.59
N PHE A 139 -2.85 -5.96 -12.46
CA PHE A 139 -1.69 -6.21 -11.62
C PHE A 139 -1.75 -7.61 -11.00
N GLN A 140 -2.92 -8.01 -10.48
CA GLN A 140 -3.14 -9.35 -9.92
C GLN A 140 -2.89 -10.46 -10.98
N ASP A 141 -3.40 -10.28 -12.19
CA ASP A 141 -3.18 -11.21 -13.31
C ASP A 141 -1.70 -11.31 -13.66
N LYS A 142 -0.97 -10.17 -13.76
CA LYS A 142 0.48 -10.16 -14.00
C LYS A 142 1.25 -10.94 -12.93
N LEU A 143 0.87 -10.83 -11.65
CA LEU A 143 1.49 -11.57 -10.54
C LEU A 143 1.33 -13.08 -10.71
N ILE A 144 0.12 -13.53 -11.08
CA ILE A 144 -0.21 -14.94 -11.32
C ILE A 144 0.57 -15.46 -12.54
N ASP A 145 0.52 -14.74 -13.66
CA ASP A 145 1.20 -15.11 -14.91
C ASP A 145 2.73 -15.17 -14.78
N ALA A 146 3.29 -14.33 -13.90
CA ALA A 146 4.71 -14.33 -13.60
C ALA A 146 5.11 -15.30 -12.49
N GLU A 147 4.17 -16.08 -11.93
CA GLU A 147 4.37 -17.01 -10.82
C GLU A 147 5.11 -16.34 -9.65
N VAL A 148 4.75 -15.09 -9.35
CA VAL A 148 5.40 -14.32 -8.27
C VAL A 148 5.02 -14.96 -6.94
N PRO A 149 5.99 -15.34 -6.08
CA PRO A 149 5.70 -16.02 -4.82
C PRO A 149 5.28 -15.02 -3.74
N VAL A 150 4.17 -14.33 -3.97
CA VAL A 150 3.57 -13.37 -3.05
C VAL A 150 2.06 -13.60 -3.01
N GLN A 151 1.50 -13.64 -1.79
CA GLN A 151 0.05 -13.69 -1.64
C GLN A 151 -0.53 -12.32 -1.99
N VAL A 152 -1.60 -12.30 -2.77
CA VAL A 152 -2.40 -11.10 -3.02
C VAL A 152 -3.83 -11.36 -2.53
N TYR A 153 -4.42 -10.34 -1.92
CA TYR A 153 -5.85 -10.30 -1.61
C TYR A 153 -6.49 -9.20 -2.44
N ASP A 154 -7.68 -9.51 -2.97
CA ASP A 154 -8.55 -8.47 -3.48
C ASP A 154 -9.05 -7.60 -2.32
N ILE A 155 -9.33 -6.33 -2.59
CA ILE A 155 -9.91 -5.43 -1.60
C ILE A 155 -11.27 -5.91 -1.12
N GLU A 156 -12.06 -6.56 -1.97
CA GLU A 156 -13.34 -7.17 -1.59
C GLU A 156 -13.18 -8.23 -0.49
N ASP A 157 -11.99 -8.87 -0.41
CA ASP A 157 -11.64 -9.89 0.58
C ASP A 157 -10.92 -9.34 1.82
N PHE A 158 -10.78 -8.01 1.94
CA PHE A 158 -9.99 -7.37 3.00
C PHE A 158 -10.41 -7.81 4.42
N GLU A 159 -11.71 -7.81 4.74
CA GLU A 159 -12.17 -8.17 6.08
C GLU A 159 -11.87 -9.63 6.42
N PHE A 160 -12.03 -10.53 5.44
CA PHE A 160 -11.65 -11.93 5.59
C PHE A 160 -10.14 -12.06 5.86
N ALA A 161 -9.31 -11.35 5.09
CA ALA A 161 -7.86 -11.34 5.25
C ALA A 161 -7.41 -10.76 6.61
N VAL A 162 -8.15 -9.79 7.15
CA VAL A 162 -7.90 -9.23 8.48
C VAL A 162 -8.27 -10.21 9.58
N GLU A 163 -9.44 -10.85 9.47
CA GLU A 163 -10.00 -11.75 10.49
C GLU A 163 -9.30 -13.10 10.57
N GLU A 164 -9.31 -13.88 9.48
CA GLU A 164 -8.74 -15.21 9.43
C GLU A 164 -7.21 -15.11 9.34
N GLY A 165 -6.76 -14.24 8.45
CA GLY A 165 -5.36 -13.99 8.11
C GLY A 165 -4.58 -15.24 7.68
N ILE A 166 -3.34 -14.99 7.28
CA ILE A 166 -2.47 -15.98 6.65
C ILE A 166 -2.29 -17.19 7.57
N SER A 167 -2.86 -18.32 7.20
CA SER A 167 -2.48 -19.61 7.77
C SER A 167 -1.21 -20.08 7.07
N SER A 168 -0.37 -20.85 7.77
CA SER A 168 0.83 -21.46 7.17
C SER A 168 0.51 -22.35 5.97
N VAL A 169 -0.74 -22.79 5.87
CA VAL A 169 -1.27 -23.65 4.81
C VAL A 169 -1.54 -22.84 3.52
N ASP A 170 -1.78 -21.53 3.63
CA ASP A 170 -2.04 -20.67 2.48
C ASP A 170 -0.75 -20.27 1.73
N LEU A 171 0.41 -20.51 2.34
CA LEU A 171 1.74 -20.27 1.74
C LEU A 171 2.36 -21.53 1.12
N GLU A 172 1.72 -22.70 1.29
CA GLU A 172 2.16 -23.99 0.73
C GLU A 172 1.14 -24.48 -0.31
N ILE A 173 1.16 -23.90 -1.52
CA ILE A 173 0.59 -24.52 -2.73
C ILE A 173 1.65 -24.52 -3.82
#